data_AF-A0A2K6EFI6-F1
#
_entry.id   AF-A0A2K6EFI6-F1
#
_cell.length_a   1.000
_cell.length_b   1.000
_cell.length_c   1.000
_cell.angle_alpha   90.00
_cell.angle_beta   90.00
_cell.angle_gamma   90.00
#
_symmetry.space_group_name_H-M   'P 1'
#
loop_
_entity.id
_entity.type
_entity.pdbx_description
1 polymer ?
#
loop_
_entity_poly.entity_id
_entity_poly.type
_entity_poly.pdbx_seq_one_letter_code
_entity_poly.pdbx_strand_id
1 'polypeptide(L)'
;MRTQITRRTLLSLVLGLLFASMTAMGSCPGDFQVLLGQLQKQAHSMQDPSTLLDPYMRIQGLDFPKLRERCKEHPGAFPSEGALRGLGRRSFLRTLNATLGLVLRRLAAIQQHLPEARGLEKPPAARLSTQDLEMLKMARLNIHGLRNNIFCMSRLLGSSWDAAEPTQAAPGTSPPPTPDPGAFQRKLEGCRFLHGYHRFMSSVGQVFGEWGKSPSQSHRHRPPRALQKEARRPRPSRSSKRLVPRGQLPR
;
A
#
# COMPACT_ATOMS: atom_id res chain seq x y z
N MET A 1 -56.90 -16.33 -8.55
CA MET A 1 -56.13 -15.65 -7.47
C MET A 1 -54.81 -16.34 -7.08
N ARG A 2 -54.29 -17.33 -7.83
CA ARG A 2 -53.10 -18.12 -7.42
C ARG A 2 -51.75 -17.62 -8.02
N THR A 3 -51.80 -16.73 -9.01
CA THR A 3 -50.63 -16.24 -9.77
C THR A 3 -50.02 -14.93 -9.23
N GLN A 4 -50.74 -14.17 -8.40
CA GLN A 4 -50.21 -12.95 -7.78
C GLN A 4 -49.36 -13.23 -6.53
N ILE A 5 -49.63 -14.33 -5.81
CA ILE A 5 -48.95 -14.67 -4.55
C ILE A 5 -47.52 -15.15 -4.81
N THR A 6 -47.30 -15.95 -5.86
CA THR A 6 -45.96 -16.44 -6.26
C THR A 6 -45.07 -15.33 -6.82
N ARG A 7 -45.63 -14.30 -7.46
CA ARG A 7 -44.86 -13.16 -7.99
C ARG A 7 -44.31 -12.26 -6.87
N ARG A 8 -45.07 -12.07 -5.78
CA ARG A 8 -44.63 -11.28 -4.62
C ARG A 8 -43.56 -11.98 -3.79
N THR A 9 -43.63 -13.30 -3.63
CA THR A 9 -42.58 -14.06 -2.92
C THR A 9 -41.27 -14.11 -3.70
N LEU A 10 -41.32 -14.24 -5.02
CA LEU A 10 -40.12 -14.18 -5.87
C LEU A 10 -39.46 -12.80 -5.85
N LEU A 11 -40.24 -11.71 -5.94
CA LEU A 11 -39.69 -10.36 -5.84
C LEU A 11 -39.09 -10.06 -4.46
N SER A 12 -39.73 -10.52 -3.39
CA SER A 12 -39.22 -10.37 -2.02
C SER A 12 -37.96 -11.19 -1.78
N LEU A 13 -37.85 -12.40 -2.33
CA LEU A 13 -36.62 -13.20 -2.28
C LEU A 13 -35.50 -12.55 -3.08
N VAL A 14 -35.76 -12.05 -4.29
CA VAL A 14 -34.75 -11.37 -5.10
C VAL A 14 -34.28 -10.07 -4.43
N LEU A 15 -35.19 -9.29 -3.84
CA LEU A 15 -34.82 -8.12 -3.04
C LEU A 15 -34.02 -8.52 -1.79
N GLY A 16 -34.45 -9.56 -1.06
CA GLY A 16 -33.74 -10.08 0.11
C GLY A 16 -32.34 -10.60 -0.21
N LEU A 17 -32.16 -11.27 -1.36
CA LEU A 17 -30.86 -11.69 -1.88
C LEU A 17 -30.00 -10.50 -2.36
N LEU A 18 -30.61 -9.46 -2.93
CA LEU A 18 -29.91 -8.21 -3.29
C LEU A 18 -29.47 -7.42 -2.04
N PHE A 19 -30.27 -7.41 -0.97
CA PHE A 19 -29.88 -6.79 0.30
C PHE A 19 -28.85 -7.64 1.08
N ALA A 20 -28.93 -8.97 1.03
CA ALA A 20 -27.93 -9.85 1.62
C ALA A 20 -26.58 -9.80 0.88
N SER A 21 -26.58 -9.60 -0.45
CA SER A 21 -25.35 -9.43 -1.23
C SER A 21 -24.68 -8.07 -1.04
N MET A 22 -25.41 -7.04 -0.60
CA MET A 22 -24.83 -5.77 -0.13
C MET A 22 -24.06 -5.92 1.20
N THR A 23 -24.37 -6.95 2.01
CA THR A 23 -23.68 -7.23 3.28
C THR A 23 -22.48 -8.18 3.16
N ALA A 24 -22.11 -8.61 1.95
CA ALA A 24 -20.87 -9.37 1.73
C ALA A 24 -19.60 -8.48 1.76
N MET A 25 -19.65 -7.32 2.43
CA MET A 25 -18.43 -6.76 3.01
C MET A 25 -18.11 -7.60 4.23
N GLY A 26 -17.10 -8.47 4.12
CA GLY A 26 -16.58 -9.21 5.26
C GLY A 26 -16.44 -8.30 6.49
N SER A 27 -16.74 -8.83 7.67
CA SER A 27 -16.71 -8.05 8.90
C SER A 27 -15.35 -7.38 9.07
N CYS A 28 -15.36 -6.06 9.33
CA CYS A 28 -14.12 -5.34 9.60
C CYS A 28 -13.50 -5.86 10.91
N PRO A 29 -12.22 -6.26 10.91
CA PRO A 29 -11.53 -6.58 12.16
C PRO A 29 -11.59 -5.40 13.13
N GLY A 30 -11.92 -5.67 14.39
CA GLY A 30 -11.98 -4.66 15.44
C GLY A 30 -10.60 -4.20 15.95
N ASP A 31 -9.55 -4.94 15.62
CA ASP A 31 -8.19 -4.71 16.12
C ASP A 31 -7.36 -3.86 15.15
N PHE A 32 -6.90 -2.71 15.65
CA PHE A 32 -6.07 -1.77 14.88
C PHE A 32 -4.74 -2.37 14.44
N GLN A 33 -4.04 -3.13 15.29
CA GLN A 33 -2.73 -3.68 14.98
C GLN A 33 -2.81 -4.82 13.97
N VAL A 34 -3.82 -5.68 14.08
CA VAL A 34 -4.08 -6.74 13.09
C VAL A 34 -4.32 -6.12 11.71
N LEU A 35 -5.20 -5.12 11.63
CA LEU A 35 -5.53 -4.48 10.38
C LEU A 35 -4.36 -3.66 9.81
N LEU A 36 -3.59 -2.98 10.66
CA LEU A 36 -2.36 -2.30 10.25
C LEU A 36 -1.34 -3.29 9.67
N GLY A 37 -1.17 -4.45 10.30
CA GLY A 37 -0.31 -5.52 9.79
C GLY A 37 -0.76 -6.04 8.41
N GLN A 38 -2.06 -6.14 8.17
CA GLN A 38 -2.60 -6.49 6.84
C GLN A 38 -2.29 -5.41 5.79
N LEU A 39 -2.52 -4.14 6.13
CA LEU A 39 -2.22 -3.00 5.25
C LEU A 39 -0.73 -2.92 4.90
N GLN A 40 0.15 -3.13 5.88
CA GLN A 40 1.61 -3.18 5.67
C GLN A 40 2.01 -4.32 4.73
N LYS A 41 1.50 -5.54 4.97
CA LYS A 41 1.79 -6.70 4.11
C LYS A 41 1.30 -6.49 2.68
N GLN A 42 0.10 -5.95 2.50
CA GLN A 42 -0.44 -5.64 1.18
C GLN A 42 0.39 -4.57 0.46
N ALA A 43 0.72 -3.47 1.13
CA ALA A 43 1.57 -2.43 0.54
C ALA A 43 2.95 -2.97 0.15
N HIS A 44 3.56 -3.80 0.99
CA HIS A 44 4.84 -4.45 0.72
C HIS A 44 4.80 -5.41 -0.47
N SER A 45 3.71 -6.16 -0.65
CA SER A 45 3.55 -7.02 -1.83
C SER A 45 3.30 -6.18 -3.08
N MET A 46 2.49 -5.13 -3.00
CA MET A 46 2.06 -4.32 -4.14
C MET A 46 3.14 -3.35 -4.65
N GLN A 47 4.19 -3.09 -3.88
CA GLN A 47 5.35 -2.33 -4.37
C GLN A 47 6.27 -3.14 -5.29
N ASP A 48 6.18 -4.48 -5.30
CA ASP A 48 7.03 -5.32 -6.14
C ASP A 48 6.59 -5.25 -7.61
N PRO A 49 7.45 -4.74 -8.53
CA PRO A 49 7.16 -4.66 -9.96
C PRO A 49 6.77 -6.00 -10.61
N SER A 50 7.23 -7.12 -10.05
CA SER A 50 6.95 -8.46 -10.57
C SER A 50 5.45 -8.80 -10.56
N THR A 51 4.68 -8.13 -9.70
CA THR A 51 3.24 -8.37 -9.50
C THR A 51 2.35 -7.71 -10.56
N LEU A 52 2.87 -6.74 -11.33
CA LEU A 52 2.06 -5.98 -12.27
C LEU A 52 2.85 -5.31 -13.41
N LEU A 53 3.90 -4.53 -13.11
CA LEU A 53 4.68 -3.83 -14.12
C LEU A 53 5.43 -4.79 -15.05
N ASP A 54 6.20 -5.74 -14.52
CA ASP A 54 7.00 -6.64 -15.36
C ASP A 54 6.12 -7.52 -16.28
N PRO A 55 5.01 -8.12 -15.79
CA PRO A 55 4.04 -8.81 -16.65
C PRO A 55 3.49 -7.92 -17.76
N TYR A 56 3.14 -6.67 -17.44
CA TYR A 56 2.67 -5.71 -18.43
C TYR A 56 3.72 -5.43 -19.51
N MET A 57 4.98 -5.22 -19.10
CA MET A 57 6.08 -4.97 -20.03
C MET A 57 6.32 -6.16 -20.97
N ARG A 58 6.25 -7.39 -20.47
CA ARG A 58 6.37 -8.60 -21.28
C ARG A 58 5.24 -8.72 -22.29
N ILE A 59 3.99 -8.62 -21.86
CA ILE A 59 2.81 -8.72 -22.74
C ILE A 59 2.84 -7.65 -23.84
N GLN A 60 3.30 -6.44 -23.51
CA GLN A 60 3.30 -5.33 -24.45
C GLN A 60 4.54 -5.26 -25.35
N GLY A 61 5.51 -6.16 -25.17
CA GLY A 61 6.77 -6.17 -25.91
C GLY A 61 7.70 -5.01 -25.54
N LEU A 62 7.60 -4.50 -24.32
CA LEU A 62 8.44 -3.44 -23.77
C LEU A 62 9.62 -3.97 -22.96
N ASP A 63 9.70 -5.29 -22.76
CA ASP A 63 10.67 -5.95 -21.90
C ASP A 63 12.07 -6.10 -22.55
N PHE A 64 12.67 -4.97 -22.93
CA PHE A 64 14.05 -4.89 -23.37
C PHE A 64 14.71 -3.60 -22.86
N PRO A 65 16.06 -3.58 -22.68
CA PRO A 65 16.74 -2.55 -21.90
C PRO A 65 16.41 -1.10 -22.30
N LYS A 66 16.45 -0.79 -23.60
CA LYS A 66 16.20 0.58 -24.12
C LYS A 66 14.79 1.11 -23.83
N LEU A 67 13.77 0.25 -23.73
CA LEU A 67 12.41 0.69 -23.39
C LEU A 67 12.13 0.65 -21.88
N ARG A 68 12.78 -0.26 -21.13
CA ARG A 68 12.77 -0.22 -19.66
C ARG A 68 13.20 1.15 -19.12
N GLU A 69 14.23 1.75 -19.72
CA GLU A 69 14.68 3.09 -19.33
C GLU A 69 13.64 4.19 -19.57
N ARG A 70 12.73 4.00 -20.55
CA ARG A 70 11.64 4.93 -20.86
C ARG A 70 10.39 4.71 -19.99
N CYS A 71 10.32 3.61 -19.26
CA CYS A 71 9.26 3.25 -18.32
C CYS A 71 9.50 3.84 -16.92
N LYS A 72 9.75 5.15 -16.86
CA LYS A 72 9.88 5.89 -15.60
C LYS A 72 8.63 6.73 -15.36
N GLU A 73 8.20 6.79 -14.11
CA GLU A 73 7.06 7.61 -13.70
C GLU A 73 7.25 9.08 -14.13
N HIS A 74 6.16 9.71 -14.59
CA HIS A 74 6.12 11.16 -14.77
C HIS A 74 6.05 11.86 -13.40
N PRO A 75 6.92 12.86 -13.12
CA PRO A 75 6.87 13.62 -11.88
C PRO A 75 5.45 14.16 -11.60
N GLY A 76 4.98 13.96 -10.37
CA GLY A 76 3.65 14.40 -9.94
C GLY A 76 2.48 13.49 -10.33
N ALA A 77 2.71 12.39 -11.04
CA ALA A 77 1.64 11.43 -11.36
C ALA A 77 1.06 10.75 -10.10
N PHE A 78 1.90 10.53 -9.08
CA PHE A 78 1.49 10.02 -7.78
C PHE A 78 2.04 10.87 -6.62
N PRO A 79 1.33 10.96 -5.49
CA PRO A 79 1.82 11.65 -4.30
C PRO A 79 3.18 11.12 -3.85
N SER A 80 4.10 12.02 -3.53
CA SER A 80 5.42 11.66 -2.99
C SER A 80 5.31 11.14 -1.55
N GLU A 81 6.33 10.42 -1.08
CA GLU A 81 6.39 9.96 0.32
C GLU A 81 6.28 11.13 1.31
N GLY A 82 6.99 12.24 1.06
CA GLY A 82 6.91 13.42 1.91
C GLY A 82 5.51 14.02 1.96
N ALA A 83 4.82 14.10 0.81
CA ALA A 83 3.44 14.56 0.76
C ALA A 83 2.50 13.63 1.52
N LEU A 84 2.70 12.31 1.44
CA LEU A 84 1.91 11.31 2.17
C LEU A 84 2.18 11.32 3.68
N ARG A 85 3.45 11.42 4.09
CA ARG A 85 3.87 11.49 5.49
C ARG A 85 3.36 12.75 6.18
N GLY A 86 3.26 13.86 5.44
CA GLY A 86 2.68 15.11 5.93
C GLY A 86 1.17 15.05 6.21
N LEU A 87 0.48 13.98 5.77
CA LEU A 87 -0.95 13.81 6.04
C LEU A 87 -1.19 13.19 7.42
N GLY A 88 -2.21 13.69 8.12
CA GLY A 88 -2.79 12.96 9.25
C GLY A 88 -3.41 11.63 8.82
N ARG A 89 -3.55 10.68 9.75
CA ARG A 89 -3.98 9.28 9.45
C ARG A 89 -5.23 9.18 8.58
N ARG A 90 -6.27 9.97 8.89
CA ARG A 90 -7.54 9.97 8.14
C ARG A 90 -7.38 10.51 6.72
N SER A 91 -6.69 11.64 6.56
CA SER A 91 -6.41 12.23 5.25
C SER A 91 -5.53 11.32 4.40
N PHE A 92 -4.55 10.64 5.01
CA PHE A 92 -3.74 9.63 4.34
C PHE A 92 -4.60 8.50 3.77
N LEU A 93 -5.49 7.89 4.56
CA LEU A 93 -6.37 6.81 4.10
C LEU A 93 -7.33 7.26 2.99
N ARG A 94 -7.85 8.50 3.08
CA ARG A 94 -8.70 9.08 2.03
C ARG A 94 -7.94 9.27 0.72
N THR A 95 -6.76 9.87 0.77
CA THR A 95 -5.88 10.06 -0.38
C THR A 95 -5.47 8.73 -1.00
N LEU A 96 -5.14 7.74 -0.17
CA LEU A 96 -4.82 6.39 -0.61
C LEU A 96 -6.00 5.74 -1.33
N ASN A 97 -7.20 5.75 -0.75
CA ASN A 97 -8.38 5.18 -1.38
C ASN A 97 -8.74 5.86 -2.71
N ALA A 98 -8.63 7.19 -2.78
CA ALA A 98 -8.88 7.95 -4.01
C ALA A 98 -7.85 7.60 -5.11
N THR A 99 -6.56 7.53 -4.74
CA THR A 99 -5.47 7.16 -5.65
C THR A 99 -5.66 5.74 -6.17
N LEU A 100 -5.98 4.78 -5.30
CA LEU A 100 -6.28 3.40 -5.69
C LEU A 100 -7.52 3.31 -6.61
N GLY A 101 -8.53 4.17 -6.38
CA GLY A 101 -9.69 4.30 -7.28
C GLY A 101 -9.29 4.76 -8.69
N LEU A 102 -8.37 5.73 -8.80
CA LEU A 102 -7.80 6.14 -10.08
C LEU A 102 -7.00 5.00 -10.74
N VAL A 103 -6.19 4.27 -9.97
CA VAL A 103 -5.42 3.12 -10.45
C VAL A 103 -6.35 2.05 -11.03
N LEU A 104 -7.43 1.69 -10.34
CA LEU A 104 -8.40 0.71 -10.85
C LEU A 104 -9.01 1.14 -12.20
N ARG A 105 -9.37 2.43 -12.35
CA ARG A 105 -9.89 2.95 -13.63
C ARG A 105 -8.86 2.86 -14.75
N ARG A 106 -7.62 3.28 -14.49
CA ARG A 106 -6.54 3.21 -15.49
C ARG A 106 -6.14 1.78 -15.83
N LEU A 107 -6.12 0.87 -14.85
CA LEU A 107 -5.91 -0.55 -15.09
C LEU A 107 -6.99 -1.15 -15.99
N ALA A 108 -8.25 -0.78 -15.80
CA ALA A 108 -9.33 -1.21 -16.67
C ALA A 108 -9.11 -0.74 -18.13
N ALA A 109 -8.72 0.52 -18.32
CA ALA A 109 -8.41 1.05 -19.65
C ALA A 109 -7.19 0.35 -20.29
N ILE A 110 -6.14 0.08 -19.50
CA ILE A 110 -4.98 -0.69 -19.97
C ILE A 110 -5.40 -2.09 -20.42
N GLN A 111 -6.25 -2.77 -19.65
CA GLN A 111 -6.70 -4.12 -19.94
C GLN A 111 -7.56 -4.23 -21.19
N GLN A 112 -8.35 -3.19 -21.51
CA GLN A 112 -9.12 -3.12 -22.77
C GLN A 112 -8.23 -3.09 -24.02
N HIS A 113 -6.97 -2.67 -23.87
CA HIS A 113 -6.00 -2.59 -24.97
C HIS A 113 -4.94 -3.70 -24.93
N LEU A 114 -5.09 -4.68 -24.02
CA LEU A 114 -4.26 -5.88 -24.08
C LEU A 114 -4.70 -6.71 -25.29
N PRO A 115 -3.77 -7.41 -25.96
CA PRO A 115 -4.13 -8.37 -26.98
C PRO A 115 -5.14 -9.35 -26.38
N GLU A 116 -6.39 -9.33 -26.85
CA GLU A 116 -7.36 -10.31 -26.40
C GLU A 116 -6.83 -11.69 -26.79
N ALA A 117 -6.83 -12.63 -25.84
CA ALA A 117 -6.64 -14.06 -26.13
C ALA A 117 -7.87 -14.64 -26.88
N ARG A 118 -8.49 -13.86 -27.77
CA ARG A 118 -9.67 -14.22 -28.55
C ARG A 118 -9.26 -14.38 -30.01
N GLY A 119 -9.36 -15.61 -30.51
CA GLY A 119 -9.40 -15.90 -31.94
C GLY A 119 -8.09 -16.21 -32.65
N LEU A 120 -6.97 -16.39 -31.94
CA LEU A 120 -5.72 -16.83 -32.58
C LEU A 120 -5.63 -18.36 -32.56
N GLU A 121 -6.16 -19.01 -33.60
CA GLU A 121 -5.88 -20.42 -33.93
C GLU A 121 -4.38 -20.68 -34.22
N LYS A 122 -3.57 -19.62 -34.33
CA LYS A 122 -2.12 -19.66 -34.27
C LYS A 122 -1.59 -18.51 -33.42
N PRO A 123 -0.88 -18.76 -32.31
CA PRO A 123 -0.22 -17.67 -31.59
C PRO A 123 0.84 -17.05 -32.52
N PRO A 124 0.87 -15.72 -32.73
CA PRO A 124 2.06 -15.08 -33.24
C PRO A 124 3.18 -15.38 -32.24
N ALA A 125 4.40 -15.57 -32.75
CA ALA A 125 5.56 -16.12 -32.03
C ALA A 125 5.98 -15.42 -30.71
N ALA A 126 5.30 -14.35 -30.29
CA ALA A 126 5.40 -13.80 -28.94
C ALA A 126 4.40 -14.53 -28.02
N ARG A 127 4.91 -15.50 -27.26
CA ARG A 127 4.16 -16.22 -26.22
C ARG A 127 3.53 -15.20 -25.25
N LEU A 128 2.25 -14.83 -25.45
CA LEU A 128 1.46 -14.24 -24.39
C LEU A 128 1.41 -15.27 -23.26
N SER A 129 2.10 -14.99 -22.16
CA SER A 129 2.09 -15.86 -20.99
C SER A 129 0.73 -15.74 -20.32
N THR A 130 -0.04 -16.83 -20.27
CA THR A 130 -1.30 -16.90 -19.50
C THR A 130 -1.08 -16.47 -18.04
N GLN A 131 0.10 -16.74 -17.50
CA GLN A 131 0.50 -16.31 -16.16
C GLN A 131 0.59 -14.78 -16.04
N ASP A 132 1.16 -14.10 -17.03
CA ASP A 132 1.29 -12.62 -17.00
C ASP A 132 -0.09 -11.95 -17.06
N LEU A 133 -1.01 -12.51 -17.85
CA LEU A 133 -2.38 -12.02 -17.93
C LEU A 133 -3.14 -12.25 -16.61
N GLU A 134 -2.89 -13.37 -15.94
CA GLU A 134 -3.49 -13.66 -14.64
C GLU A 134 -2.95 -12.73 -13.54
N MET A 135 -1.65 -12.42 -13.55
CA MET A 135 -1.07 -11.43 -12.63
C MET A 135 -1.75 -10.05 -12.76
N LEU A 136 -2.06 -9.61 -13.98
CA LEU A 136 -2.81 -8.36 -14.22
C LEU A 136 -4.22 -8.38 -13.61
N LYS A 137 -4.91 -9.53 -13.64
CA LYS A 137 -6.22 -9.67 -12.99
C LYS A 137 -6.09 -9.68 -11.46
N MET A 138 -5.11 -10.42 -10.94
CA MET A 138 -4.83 -10.50 -9.50
C MET A 138 -4.49 -9.13 -8.91
N ALA A 139 -3.78 -8.28 -9.66
CA ALA A 139 -3.49 -6.91 -9.23
C ALA A 139 -4.78 -6.11 -8.94
N ARG A 140 -5.83 -6.25 -9.75
CA ARG A 140 -7.12 -5.58 -9.49
C ARG A 140 -7.77 -6.09 -8.21
N LEU A 141 -7.79 -7.41 -8.02
CA LEU A 141 -8.35 -8.03 -6.80
C LEU A 141 -7.58 -7.59 -5.55
N ASN A 142 -6.25 -7.53 -5.63
CA ASN A 142 -5.40 -7.06 -4.53
C ASN A 142 -5.69 -5.59 -4.19
N ILE A 143 -5.87 -4.72 -5.19
CA ILE A 143 -6.25 -3.32 -4.95
C ILE A 143 -7.64 -3.23 -4.29
N HIS A 144 -8.62 -4.02 -4.75
CA HIS A 144 -9.93 -4.07 -4.09
C HIS A 144 -9.83 -4.54 -2.64
N GLY A 145 -9.05 -5.59 -2.36
CA GLY A 145 -8.80 -6.07 -1.00
C GLY A 145 -8.14 -5.00 -0.11
N LEU A 146 -7.17 -4.26 -0.64
CA LEU A 146 -6.56 -3.15 0.08
C LEU A 146 -7.56 -2.03 0.38
N ARG A 147 -8.42 -1.66 -0.57
CA ARG A 147 -9.47 -0.65 -0.36
C ARG A 147 -10.46 -1.05 0.72
N ASN A 148 -10.81 -2.34 0.82
CA ASN A 148 -11.65 -2.85 1.89
C ASN A 148 -10.96 -2.70 3.26
N ASN A 149 -9.67 -3.02 3.36
CA ASN A 149 -8.90 -2.84 4.60
C ASN A 149 -8.76 -1.35 4.99
N ILE A 150 -8.61 -0.46 4.00
CA ILE A 150 -8.60 0.99 4.22
C ILE A 150 -9.94 1.48 4.77
N PHE A 151 -11.05 0.98 4.22
CA PHE A 151 -12.39 1.29 4.71
C PHE A 151 -12.53 0.87 6.18
N CYS A 152 -12.14 -0.36 6.52
CA CYS A 152 -12.16 -0.85 7.89
C CYS A 152 -11.28 -0.03 8.84
N MET A 153 -10.07 0.33 8.41
CA MET A 153 -9.15 1.12 9.23
C MET A 153 -9.71 2.52 9.48
N SER A 154 -10.37 3.09 8.48
CA SER A 154 -11.02 4.40 8.61
C SER A 154 -12.18 4.37 9.60
N ARG A 155 -12.95 3.26 9.65
CA ARG A 155 -13.99 3.06 10.68
C ARG A 155 -13.41 2.97 12.09
N LEU A 156 -12.30 2.24 12.27
CA LEU A 156 -11.60 2.17 13.57
C LEU A 156 -11.09 3.54 14.04
N LEU A 157 -10.68 4.40 13.10
CA LEU A 157 -10.24 5.77 13.38
C LEU A 157 -11.41 6.76 13.58
N GLY A 158 -12.65 6.28 13.70
CA GLY A 158 -13.84 7.12 13.91
C GLY A 158 -14.11 8.08 12.76
N SER A 159 -13.74 7.71 11.53
CA SER A 159 -14.03 8.53 10.36
C SER A 159 -15.39 8.14 9.81
N SER A 160 -16.35 9.07 9.72
CA SER A 160 -17.45 8.91 8.77
C SER A 160 -16.86 9.02 7.37
N TRP A 161 -17.15 8.04 6.52
CA TRP A 161 -17.03 8.22 5.08
C TRP A 161 -18.27 8.97 4.61
N ASP A 162 -18.50 10.17 5.15
CA ASP A 162 -19.36 11.09 4.44
C ASP A 162 -18.66 11.32 3.11
N ALA A 163 -19.33 10.92 2.04
CA ALA A 163 -18.87 11.14 0.69
C ALA A 163 -18.74 12.65 0.54
N ALA A 164 -17.55 13.19 0.82
CA ALA A 164 -17.11 14.40 0.18
C ALA A 164 -17.13 14.03 -1.31
N GLU A 165 -18.24 14.37 -1.94
CA GLU A 165 -18.36 14.44 -3.38
C GLU A 165 -17.05 15.06 -3.89
N PRO A 166 -16.39 14.48 -4.89
CA PRO A 166 -15.27 15.16 -5.50
C PRO A 166 -15.77 16.55 -5.85
N THR A 167 -15.19 17.59 -5.25
CA THR A 167 -15.46 18.97 -5.67
C THR A 167 -15.25 18.97 -7.16
N GLN A 168 -16.34 19.03 -7.92
CA GLN A 168 -16.25 19.13 -9.36
C GLN A 168 -15.46 20.41 -9.58
N ALA A 169 -14.28 20.26 -10.18
CA ALA A 169 -13.58 21.42 -10.72
C ALA A 169 -14.62 22.15 -11.57
N ALA A 170 -14.77 23.45 -11.35
CA ALA A 170 -15.66 24.30 -12.12
C ALA A 170 -15.48 24.00 -13.62
N PRO A 171 -16.52 24.14 -14.47
CA PRO A 171 -16.40 23.92 -15.91
C PRO A 171 -15.40 24.90 -16.53
N GLY A 172 -14.11 24.56 -16.43
CA GLY A 172 -13.04 25.21 -17.14
C GLY A 172 -13.12 24.72 -18.58
N THR A 173 -13.10 25.67 -19.50
CA THR A 173 -12.98 25.49 -20.95
C THR A 173 -12.31 24.17 -21.31
N SER A 174 -13.05 23.31 -22.02
CA SER A 174 -12.57 22.04 -22.52
C SER A 174 -11.22 22.24 -23.21
N PRO A 175 -10.14 21.58 -22.76
CA PRO A 175 -8.88 21.65 -23.47
C PRO A 175 -9.08 21.11 -24.90
N PRO A 176 -8.35 21.66 -25.90
CA PRO A 176 -8.45 21.20 -27.27
C PRO A 176 -8.17 19.68 -27.32
N PRO A 177 -8.81 18.94 -28.25
CA PRO A 177 -8.64 17.51 -28.36
C PRO A 177 -7.16 17.19 -28.58
N THR A 178 -6.54 16.55 -27.57
CA THR A 178 -5.16 16.09 -27.67
C THR A 178 -5.11 15.01 -28.75
N PRO A 179 -4.14 15.08 -29.69
CA PRO A 179 -3.98 14.04 -30.70
C PRO A 179 -3.90 12.66 -30.04
N ASP A 180 -4.59 11.67 -30.61
CA ASP A 180 -4.54 10.30 -30.08
C ASP A 180 -3.08 9.83 -30.06
N PRO A 181 -2.48 9.59 -28.87
CA PRO A 181 -1.16 9.03 -28.82
C PRO A 181 -1.21 7.66 -29.50
N GLY A 182 -0.39 7.48 -30.53
CA GLY A 182 -0.33 6.20 -31.25
C GLY A 182 -0.11 5.02 -30.30
N ALA A 183 -0.49 3.81 -30.73
CA ALA A 183 -0.51 2.62 -29.87
C ALA A 183 0.78 2.38 -29.07
N PHE A 184 1.95 2.63 -29.66
CA PHE A 184 3.24 2.52 -28.99
C PHE A 184 3.39 3.50 -27.81
N GLN A 185 2.97 4.75 -27.99
CA GLN A 185 3.03 5.76 -26.93
C GLN A 185 2.06 5.41 -25.79
N ARG A 186 0.85 4.91 -26.10
CA ARG A 186 -0.08 4.41 -25.06
C ARG A 186 0.52 3.28 -24.22
N LYS A 187 1.26 2.35 -24.85
CA LYS A 187 1.97 1.28 -24.14
C LYS A 187 3.03 1.84 -23.19
N LEU A 188 3.82 2.82 -23.65
CA LEU A 188 4.80 3.48 -22.80
C LEU A 188 4.14 4.25 -21.65
N GLU A 189 3.05 4.98 -21.91
CA GLU A 189 2.31 5.69 -20.85
C GLU A 189 1.73 4.73 -19.80
N GLY A 190 1.19 3.59 -20.23
CA GLY A 190 0.77 2.53 -19.31
C GLY A 190 1.93 2.04 -18.44
N CYS A 191 3.10 1.82 -19.05
CA CYS A 191 4.30 1.39 -18.35
C CYS A 191 4.75 2.40 -17.29
N ARG A 192 4.85 3.69 -17.65
CA ARG A 192 5.23 4.80 -16.76
C ARG A 192 4.25 4.96 -15.61
N PHE A 193 2.96 4.81 -15.90
CA PHE A 193 1.91 4.84 -14.89
C PHE A 193 2.06 3.70 -13.87
N LEU A 194 2.29 2.46 -14.33
CA LEU A 194 2.48 1.31 -13.45
C LEU A 194 3.77 1.41 -12.63
N HIS A 195 4.85 1.92 -13.22
CA HIS A 195 6.07 2.24 -12.48
C HIS A 195 5.78 3.22 -11.32
N GLY A 196 5.04 4.29 -11.60
CA GLY A 196 4.62 5.25 -10.57
C GLY A 196 3.76 4.63 -9.48
N TYR A 197 2.86 3.72 -9.84
CA TYR A 197 2.04 2.98 -8.88
C TYR A 197 2.89 2.16 -7.90
N HIS A 198 3.89 1.41 -8.39
CA HIS A 198 4.77 0.64 -7.50
C HIS A 198 5.59 1.54 -6.57
N ARG A 199 6.14 2.65 -7.09
CA ARG A 199 6.82 3.66 -6.25
C ARG A 199 5.88 4.21 -5.17
N PHE A 200 4.65 4.55 -5.56
CA PHE A 200 3.61 5.03 -4.66
C PHE A 200 3.30 4.00 -3.57
N MET A 201 3.11 2.73 -3.92
CA MET A 201 2.88 1.66 -2.95
C MET A 201 4.05 1.46 -1.99
N SER A 202 5.29 1.68 -2.46
CA SER A 202 6.46 1.69 -1.58
C SER A 202 6.39 2.81 -0.55
N SER A 203 6.08 4.04 -0.99
CA SER A 203 5.89 5.19 -0.08
C SER A 203 4.75 4.96 0.92
N VAL A 204 3.65 4.35 0.48
CA VAL A 204 2.52 3.95 1.34
C VAL A 204 2.98 2.94 2.41
N GLY A 205 3.78 1.96 2.02
CA GLY A 205 4.39 0.99 2.93
C GLY A 205 5.26 1.66 4.01
N GLN A 206 6.06 2.67 3.64
CA GLN A 206 6.86 3.43 4.60
C GLN A 206 5.99 4.14 5.64
N VAL A 207 4.94 4.84 5.19
CA VAL A 207 4.02 5.55 6.10
C VAL A 207 3.31 4.58 7.03
N PHE A 208 2.82 3.44 6.53
CA PHE A 208 2.23 2.41 7.41
C PHE A 208 3.24 1.79 8.38
N GLY A 209 4.50 1.64 7.98
CA GLY A 209 5.57 1.18 8.85
C GLY A 209 5.81 2.11 10.05
N GLU A 210 5.60 3.42 9.89
CA GLU A 210 5.69 4.40 10.97
C GLU A 210 4.52 4.31 11.94
N TRP A 211 3.33 3.94 11.48
CA TRP A 211 2.15 3.83 12.35
C TRP A 211 2.27 2.70 13.38
N GLY A 212 3.08 1.68 13.08
CA GLY A 212 3.36 0.57 13.99
C GLY A 212 4.43 0.89 15.04
N LYS A 213 5.20 1.97 14.85
CA LYS A 213 6.19 2.43 15.83
C LYS A 213 5.47 3.26 16.89
N SER A 214 5.11 2.63 18.01
CA SER A 214 4.69 3.39 19.20
C SER A 214 5.77 4.41 19.58
N PRO A 215 5.42 5.62 20.09
CA PRO A 215 6.40 6.58 20.60
C PRO A 215 7.38 5.97 21.62
N SER A 216 6.92 4.95 22.36
CA SER A 216 7.70 4.18 23.33
C SER A 216 8.77 3.26 22.74
N GLN A 217 8.74 2.95 21.44
CA GLN A 217 9.76 2.13 20.77
C GLN A 217 10.87 2.96 20.12
N SER A 218 10.67 4.28 19.93
CA SER A 218 11.64 5.18 19.30
C SER A 218 12.84 5.54 20.19
N HIS A 219 12.80 5.25 21.50
CA HIS A 219 13.81 5.69 22.47
C HIS A 219 14.77 4.61 22.99
N ARG A 220 14.75 3.39 22.43
CA ARG A 220 15.84 2.44 22.70
C ARG A 220 17.06 2.74 21.82
N HIS A 221 17.58 3.97 21.95
CA HIS A 221 19.01 4.17 21.77
C HIS A 221 19.70 3.35 22.87
N ARG A 222 20.21 2.18 22.49
CA ARG A 222 21.28 1.54 23.23
C ARG A 222 22.39 2.60 23.33
N PRO A 223 22.76 3.09 24.53
CA PRO A 223 23.94 3.93 24.62
C PRO A 223 25.12 3.13 24.05
N PRO A 224 26.04 3.73 23.27
CA PRO A 224 27.26 3.05 22.89
C PRO A 224 27.91 2.56 24.17
N ARG A 225 28.12 1.25 24.29
CA ARG A 225 29.05 0.73 25.30
C ARG A 225 30.38 1.37 24.98
N ALA A 226 30.71 2.45 25.69
CA ALA A 226 32.05 3.00 25.70
C ALA A 226 32.98 1.82 26.01
N LEU A 227 33.90 1.54 25.11
CA LEU A 227 35.07 0.72 25.41
C LEU A 227 35.68 1.33 26.66
N GLN A 228 35.48 0.70 27.83
CA GLN A 228 36.22 1.03 29.02
C GLN A 228 37.67 0.62 28.74
N LYS A 229 38.44 1.62 28.31
CA LYS A 229 39.89 1.57 28.25
C LYS A 229 40.37 1.27 29.66
N GLU A 230 40.92 0.08 29.81
CA GLU A 230 41.51 -0.47 31.01
C GLU A 230 42.61 0.46 31.54
N ALA A 231 42.27 1.32 32.50
CA ALA A 231 43.22 2.10 33.26
C ALA A 231 43.47 1.39 34.58
N ARG A 232 44.58 0.65 34.62
CA ARG A 232 45.15 0.00 35.82
C ARG A 232 45.16 0.98 37.00
N ARG A 233 44.45 0.66 38.07
CA ARG A 233 44.70 1.20 39.41
C ARG A 233 45.22 0.08 40.31
N PRO A 234 46.36 0.26 40.99
CA PRO A 234 46.86 -0.73 41.94
C PRO A 234 46.05 -0.66 43.24
N ARG A 235 45.70 -1.85 43.75
CA ARG A 235 44.97 -2.07 45.00
C ARG A 235 45.99 -2.07 46.16
N PRO A 236 45.82 -1.27 47.23
CA PRO A 236 46.68 -1.41 48.40
C PRO A 236 46.26 -2.62 49.25
N SER A 237 47.22 -3.51 49.45
CA SER A 237 47.22 -4.61 50.41
C SER A 237 47.10 -4.06 51.84
N ARG A 238 46.13 -4.56 52.60
CA ARG A 238 45.87 -4.19 54.00
C ARG A 238 46.70 -5.12 54.90
N SER A 239 47.86 -4.64 55.33
CA SER A 239 48.71 -5.30 56.33
C SER A 239 48.40 -4.73 57.72
N SER A 240 48.21 -5.66 58.67
CA SER A 240 47.85 -5.53 60.07
C SER A 240 48.78 -4.60 60.87
N LYS A 241 48.23 -3.86 61.84
CA LYS A 241 48.92 -3.51 63.10
C LYS A 241 47.92 -3.18 64.20
N ARG A 242 47.95 -3.98 65.26
CA ARG A 242 47.29 -3.77 66.56
C ARG A 242 47.77 -2.47 67.18
N LEU A 243 46.85 -1.73 67.81
CA LEU A 243 47.18 -0.71 68.80
C LEU A 243 46.73 -1.22 70.18
N VAL A 244 47.64 -1.10 71.13
CA VAL A 244 47.51 -1.47 72.55
C VAL A 244 46.97 -0.26 73.31
N PRO A 245 46.03 -0.39 74.27
CA PRO A 245 45.70 0.70 75.18
C PRO A 245 46.52 0.57 76.48
N ARG A 246 47.22 1.63 76.88
CA ARG A 246 47.88 1.71 78.20
C ARG A 246 47.54 3.06 78.88
N GLY A 247 47.00 2.94 80.09
CA GLY A 247 46.79 3.87 81.24
C GLY A 247 46.88 5.39 81.05
N GLN A 248 45.92 6.19 81.55
CA GLN A 248 45.82 6.74 82.94
C GLN A 248 46.98 7.70 83.28
N LEU A 249 46.84 8.90 83.86
CA LEU A 249 45.93 9.64 84.78
C LEU A 249 46.54 11.10 84.89
N PRO A 250 46.22 12.03 85.82
CA PRO A 250 45.05 12.27 86.69
C PRO A 250 44.54 13.74 86.64
N ARG A 251 43.57 14.04 87.53
CA ARG A 251 43.09 15.37 87.96
C ARG A 251 44.19 16.37 88.29
#